data_AF-A0A7C3U828-F1
#
_entry.id   AF-A0A7C3U828-F1
#
_cell.length_a   1.000
_cell.length_b   1.000
_cell.length_c   1.000
_cell.angle_alpha   90.00
_cell.angle_beta   90.00
_cell.angle_gamma   90.00
#
_symmetry.space_group_name_H-M   'P 1'
#
loop_
_entity.id
_entity.type
_entity.pdbx_description
1 polymer ?
#
loop_
_entity_poly.entity_id
_entity_poly.type
_entity_poly.pdbx_seq_one_letter_code
_entity_poly.pdbx_strand_id
1 'polypeptide(L)'
;MTPRDWPAVAAIHQEGIDTGFATFEIAPPRSWEDRQKSKINGCSLVARDDNRGVGWAALSAVSSRPCYAGVAEVSIYVGKTARGKGIGSLSQGENRKVTHYHCTTATDRGIWRPRGDSNARPTA
;
A
#
# COMPACT_ATOMS: atom_id res chain seq x y z
N MET A 1 -3.40 8.96 0.44
CA MET A 1 -4.74 8.48 0.02
C MET A 1 -5.78 9.04 0.99
N THR A 2 -6.98 9.36 0.51
CA THR A 2 -8.08 9.98 1.29
C THR A 2 -9.40 9.24 1.05
N PRO A 3 -10.45 9.45 1.87
CA PRO A 3 -11.76 8.84 1.65
C PRO A 3 -12.35 9.11 0.26
N ARG A 4 -12.04 10.27 -0.35
CA ARG A 4 -12.51 10.63 -1.70
C ARG A 4 -11.92 9.74 -2.80
N ASP A 5 -10.81 9.07 -2.53
CA ASP A 5 -10.15 8.17 -3.47
C ASP A 5 -10.80 6.78 -3.49
N TRP A 6 -11.62 6.49 -2.47
CA TRP A 6 -12.15 5.16 -2.23
C TRP A 6 -12.91 4.56 -3.43
N PRO A 7 -13.81 5.29 -4.12
CA PRO A 7 -14.52 4.73 -5.27
C PRO A 7 -13.58 4.22 -6.36
N ALA A 8 -12.52 4.98 -6.68
CA ALA A 8 -11.55 4.59 -7.69
C ALA A 8 -10.64 3.45 -7.21
N VAL A 9 -10.21 3.48 -5.94
CA VAL A 9 -9.39 2.44 -5.32
C VAL A 9 -10.12 1.10 -5.28
N ALA A 10 -11.39 1.10 -4.86
CA ALA A 10 -12.24 -0.08 -4.81
C ALA A 10 -12.48 -0.66 -6.21
N ALA A 11 -12.75 0.19 -7.20
CA ALA A 11 -12.91 -0.24 -8.60
C ALA A 11 -11.66 -0.94 -9.14
N ILE A 12 -10.48 -0.37 -8.92
CA ILE A 12 -9.20 -0.97 -9.34
C ILE A 12 -8.91 -2.28 -8.58
N HIS A 13 -9.29 -2.34 -7.31
CA HIS A 13 -9.15 -3.57 -6.54
C HIS A 13 -10.04 -4.68 -7.13
N GLN A 14 -11.29 -4.35 -7.49
CA GLN A 14 -12.20 -5.27 -8.17
C GLN A 14 -11.64 -5.70 -9.53
N GLU A 15 -11.10 -4.78 -10.34
CA GLU A 15 -10.45 -5.14 -11.61
C GLU A 15 -9.33 -6.18 -11.42
N GLY A 16 -8.58 -6.09 -10.32
CA GLY A 16 -7.56 -7.07 -9.97
C GLY A 16 -8.14 -8.42 -9.56
N ILE A 17 -9.19 -8.43 -8.73
CA ILE A 17 -9.92 -9.64 -8.34
C ILE A 17 -10.50 -10.34 -9.57
N ASP A 18 -11.12 -9.60 -10.48
CA ASP A 18 -11.72 -10.11 -11.70
C ASP A 18 -10.70 -10.80 -12.63
N THR A 19 -9.40 -10.46 -12.51
CA THR A 19 -8.35 -11.18 -13.26
C THR A 19 -8.07 -12.58 -12.71
N GLY A 20 -8.39 -12.86 -11.44
CA GLY A 20 -8.06 -14.12 -10.76
C GLY A 20 -6.57 -14.32 -10.44
N PHE A 21 -5.69 -13.37 -10.77
CA PHE A 21 -4.24 -13.51 -10.58
C PHE A 21 -3.67 -12.60 -9.49
N ALA A 22 -4.39 -11.55 -9.09
CA ALA A 22 -3.84 -10.47 -8.26
C ALA A 22 -3.98 -10.73 -6.75
N THR A 23 -4.99 -11.50 -6.32
CA THR A 23 -5.31 -11.70 -4.91
C THR A 23 -6.21 -12.93 -4.72
N PHE A 24 -6.21 -13.48 -3.52
CA PHE A 24 -7.16 -14.52 -3.09
C PHE A 24 -8.47 -13.93 -2.53
N GLU A 25 -8.56 -12.61 -2.38
CA GLU A 25 -9.80 -11.94 -2.01
C GLU A 25 -10.85 -12.06 -3.12
N ILE A 26 -12.11 -12.25 -2.73
CA ILE A 26 -13.24 -12.41 -3.66
C ILE A 26 -14.01 -11.10 -3.92
N ALA A 27 -13.78 -10.09 -3.09
CA ALA A 27 -14.37 -8.76 -3.22
C ALA A 27 -13.49 -7.73 -2.48
N PRO A 28 -13.43 -6.47 -2.94
CA PRO A 28 -12.81 -5.39 -2.18
C PRO A 28 -13.46 -5.21 -0.81
N PRO A 29 -12.79 -4.53 0.14
CA PRO A 29 -13.42 -4.08 1.38
C PRO A 29 -14.74 -3.34 1.10
N ARG A 30 -15.71 -3.43 2.01
CA ARG A 30 -17.05 -2.83 1.81
C ARG A 30 -17.05 -1.31 1.95
N SER A 31 -16.10 -0.77 2.72
CA SER A 31 -16.03 0.64 3.08
C SER A 31 -14.58 1.15 3.12
N TRP A 32 -14.43 2.47 3.08
CA TRP A 32 -13.15 3.13 3.29
C TRP A 32 -12.57 2.78 4.67
N GLU A 33 -13.42 2.72 5.69
CA GLU A 33 -13.07 2.42 7.08
C GLU A 33 -12.53 1.00 7.21
N ASP A 34 -13.15 0.02 6.56
CA ASP A 34 -12.68 -1.38 6.58
C ASP A 34 -11.33 -1.52 5.88
N ARG A 35 -11.13 -0.80 4.76
CA ARG A 35 -9.83 -0.71 4.10
C ARG A 35 -8.78 -0.05 5.00
N GLN A 36 -9.13 0.99 5.75
CA GLN A 36 -8.19 1.63 6.67
C GLN A 36 -7.77 0.68 7.80
N LYS A 37 -8.67 -0.15 8.31
CA LYS A 37 -8.35 -1.13 9.37
C LYS A 37 -7.38 -2.22 8.89
N SER A 38 -7.41 -2.60 7.60
CA SER A 38 -6.55 -3.64 7.05
C SER A 38 -5.18 -3.13 6.59
N LYS A 39 -4.93 -1.82 6.61
CA LYS A 39 -3.70 -1.20 6.12
C LYS A 39 -2.99 -0.42 7.22
N ILE A 40 -1.68 -0.31 7.08
CA ILE A 40 -0.86 0.49 7.99
C ILE A 40 -1.11 1.97 7.71
N ASN A 41 -1.49 2.70 8.76
CA ASN A 41 -1.82 4.12 8.66
C ASN A 41 -0.68 4.95 8.08
N GLY A 42 -1.03 5.79 7.11
CA GLY A 42 -0.10 6.66 6.40
C GLY A 42 0.88 5.95 5.46
N CYS A 43 0.76 4.64 5.26
CA CYS A 43 1.57 3.87 4.29
C CYS A 43 0.76 3.53 3.04
N SER A 44 -0.04 4.49 2.55
CA SER A 44 -0.94 4.32 1.42
C SER A 44 -0.83 5.47 0.42
N LEU A 45 -0.57 5.14 -0.84
CA LEU A 45 -0.38 6.08 -1.94
C LEU A 45 -1.43 5.87 -3.04
N VAL A 46 -1.75 6.95 -3.73
CA VAL A 46 -2.55 6.96 -4.97
C VAL A 46 -1.74 7.72 -6.00
N ALA A 47 -1.54 7.09 -7.16
CA ALA A 47 -1.07 7.78 -8.36
C ALA A 47 -2.25 8.09 -9.28
N ARG A 48 -2.15 9.25 -9.91
CA ARG A 48 -3.09 9.71 -10.93
C ARG A 48 -2.29 10.13 -12.15
N ASP A 49 -2.84 9.83 -13.31
CA ASP A 49 -2.41 10.38 -14.59
C ASP A 49 -3.47 11.38 -15.09
N ASP A 50 -3.06 12.32 -15.94
CA ASP A 50 -3.91 13.42 -16.44
C ASP A 50 -5.18 12.90 -17.12
N ASN A 51 -5.13 11.68 -17.64
CA ASN A 51 -6.24 10.96 -18.25
C ASN A 51 -7.13 10.16 -17.27
N ARG A 52 -7.17 10.55 -15.98
CA ARG A 52 -7.95 9.91 -14.90
C ARG A 52 -7.55 8.47 -14.58
N GLY A 53 -6.48 7.97 -15.15
CA GLY A 53 -5.93 6.66 -14.82
C GLY A 53 -5.44 6.67 -13.37
N VAL A 54 -5.88 5.71 -12.57
CA VAL A 54 -5.51 5.61 -11.15
C VAL A 54 -4.73 4.31 -10.90
N GLY A 55 -3.73 4.39 -10.03
CA GLY A 55 -3.07 3.25 -9.42
C GLY A 55 -2.88 3.52 -7.94
N TRP A 56 -2.73 2.48 -7.13
CA TRP A 56 -2.51 2.64 -5.70
C TRP A 56 -1.57 1.58 -5.13
N ALA A 57 -0.92 1.94 -4.03
CA ALA A 57 -0.07 1.04 -3.25
C ALA A 57 -0.33 1.22 -1.76
N ALA A 58 -0.31 0.13 -0.99
CA ALA A 58 -0.50 0.16 0.44
C ALA A 58 0.23 -0.97 1.16
N LEU A 59 0.62 -0.72 2.41
CA LEU A 59 1.19 -1.76 3.28
C LEU A 59 0.14 -2.34 4.23
N SER A 60 0.21 -3.65 4.46
CA SER A 60 -0.51 -4.38 5.53
C SER A 60 0.49 -5.07 6.46
N ALA A 61 0.14 -5.22 7.73
CA ALA A 61 0.90 -6.09 8.63
C ALA A 61 0.67 -7.56 8.23
N VAL A 62 1.74 -8.35 8.13
CA VAL A 62 1.62 -9.77 7.77
C VAL A 62 0.98 -10.59 8.90
N SER A 63 1.23 -10.21 10.15
CA SER A 63 0.67 -10.89 11.32
C SER A 63 0.67 -9.98 12.55
N SER A 64 -0.24 -10.22 13.48
CA SER A 64 -0.24 -9.61 14.82
C SER A 64 0.73 -10.27 15.79
N ARG A 65 1.30 -11.43 15.45
CA ARG A 65 2.25 -12.14 16.31
C ARG A 65 3.56 -11.35 16.42
N PRO A 66 4.14 -11.18 17.64
CA PRO A 66 5.34 -10.37 17.84
C PRO A 66 6.55 -10.77 16.99
N CYS A 67 6.68 -12.05 16.61
CA CYS A 67 7.77 -12.53 15.77
C CYS A 67 7.77 -11.96 14.34
N TYR A 68 6.65 -11.39 13.88
CA TYR A 68 6.54 -10.70 12.60
C TYR A 68 6.57 -9.17 12.73
N ALA A 69 6.93 -8.64 13.91
CA ALA A 69 7.11 -7.20 14.07
C ALA A 69 8.11 -6.68 13.03
N GLY A 70 7.67 -5.69 12.26
CA GLY A 70 8.41 -5.11 11.15
C GLY A 70 8.36 -5.86 9.81
N VAL A 71 7.59 -6.94 9.70
CA VAL A 71 7.28 -7.56 8.42
C VAL A 71 5.95 -6.99 7.90
N ALA A 72 5.99 -6.39 6.71
CA ALA A 72 4.81 -5.86 6.03
C ALA A 72 4.67 -6.47 4.65
N GLU A 73 3.43 -6.67 4.23
CA GLU A 73 3.06 -7.00 2.87
C GLU A 73 2.81 -5.72 2.08
N VAL A 74 3.19 -5.71 0.81
CA VAL A 74 2.90 -4.61 -0.12
C VAL A 74 1.82 -5.05 -1.12
N SER A 75 0.73 -4.29 -1.18
CA SER A 75 -0.30 -4.44 -2.21
C SER A 75 -0.15 -3.31 -3.24
N ILE A 76 -0.06 -3.64 -4.53
CA ILE A 76 0.04 -2.66 -5.63
C ILE A 76 -0.98 -3.02 -6.71
N TYR A 77 -1.83 -2.06 -7.08
CA TYR A 77 -2.80 -2.23 -8.15
C TYR A 77 -2.76 -1.05 -9.12
N VAL A 78 -2.86 -1.36 -10.42
CA VAL A 78 -2.90 -0.38 -11.50
C VAL A 78 -4.13 -0.63 -12.35
N GLY A 79 -4.99 0.39 -12.45
CA GLY A 79 -6.20 0.32 -13.26
C GLY A 79 -5.91 0.02 -14.72
N LYS A 80 -6.83 -0.67 -15.40
CA LYS A 80 -6.65 -1.15 -16.77
C LYS A 80 -6.24 -0.04 -17.75
N THR A 81 -6.85 1.14 -17.63
CA THR A 81 -6.58 2.33 -18.47
C THR A 81 -5.25 3.03 -18.17
N ALA A 82 -4.59 2.63 -17.07
CA ALA A 82 -3.34 3.15 -16.55
C ALA A 82 -2.14 2.19 -16.80
N ARG A 83 -2.39 0.96 -17.26
CA ARG A 83 -1.33 -0.02 -17.55
C ARG A 83 -0.48 0.41 -18.75
N GLY A 84 0.81 0.09 -18.72
CA GLY A 84 1.76 0.46 -19.77
C GLY A 84 2.18 1.93 -19.79
N LYS A 85 1.65 2.77 -18.86
CA LYS A 85 1.94 4.21 -18.78
C LYS A 85 2.93 4.61 -17.68
N GLY A 86 3.65 3.65 -17.10
CA GLY A 86 4.61 3.94 -16.01
C GLY A 86 3.98 4.33 -14.67
N ILE A 87 2.65 4.21 -14.50
CA ILE A 87 1.96 4.55 -13.24
C ILE A 87 2.33 3.60 -12.10
N GLY A 88 2.58 2.31 -12.41
CA GLY A 88 3.07 1.32 -11.43
C GLY A 88 4.48 1.60 -10.91
N SER A 89 5.27 2.43 -11.61
CA SER A 89 6.61 2.85 -11.19
C SER A 89 6.63 4.14 -10.35
N LEU A 90 5.48 4.78 -10.12
CA LEU A 90 5.34 6.10 -9.48
C LEU A 90 6.36 7.13 -9.98
N SER A 91 6.10 7.70 -11.16
CA SER A 91 6.85 8.87 -11.64
C SER A 91 5.89 9.98 -12.04
N GLN A 92 5.70 10.94 -11.14
CA GLN A 92 5.51 12.35 -11.47
C GLN A 92 6.18 13.16 -10.33
N GLY A 93 7.34 13.76 -10.61
CA GLY A 93 8.09 14.65 -9.70
C GLY A 93 8.94 13.94 -8.63
N GLU A 94 10.27 14.02 -8.76
CA GLU A 94 11.30 13.56 -7.82
C GLU A 94 11.21 12.11 -7.27
N ASN A 95 11.80 11.16 -8.03
CA ASN A 95 12.56 10.02 -7.52
C ASN A 95 12.07 9.23 -6.27
N ARG A 96 10.77 8.95 -6.13
CA ARG A 96 10.28 8.05 -5.06
C ARG A 96 9.44 6.91 -5.60
N LYS A 97 10.12 5.86 -6.10
CA LYS A 97 9.52 4.57 -6.45
C LYS A 97 8.68 4.04 -5.26
N VAL A 98 7.55 3.38 -5.54
CA VAL A 98 6.64 2.76 -4.53
C VAL A 98 7.42 2.07 -3.42
N THR A 99 8.38 1.22 -3.81
CA THR A 99 9.22 0.46 -2.90
C THR A 99 10.09 1.36 -2.01
N HIS A 100 10.68 2.42 -2.56
CA HIS A 100 11.50 3.36 -1.81
C HIS A 100 10.67 4.19 -0.82
N TYR A 101 9.47 4.63 -1.20
CA TYR A 101 8.54 5.29 -0.28
C TYR A 101 8.14 4.35 0.87
N HIS A 102 7.81 3.09 0.57
CA HIS A 102 7.40 2.13 1.59
C HIS A 102 8.55 1.76 2.52
N CYS A 103 9.78 1.56 2.02
CA CYS A 103 10.96 1.31 2.87
C CYS A 103 11.28 2.51 3.78
N THR A 104 11.30 3.74 3.23
CA THR A 104 11.57 4.94 4.03
C THR A 104 10.49 5.21 5.06
N THR A 105 9.21 5.14 4.67
CA THR A 105 8.08 5.34 5.60
C THR A 105 8.01 4.25 6.68
N ALA A 106 8.37 3.01 6.36
CA ALA A 106 8.44 1.93 7.33
C ALA A 106 9.56 2.15 8.37
N THR A 107 10.73 2.63 7.93
CA THR A 107 11.84 2.97 8.82
C THR A 107 11.52 4.20 9.68
N ASP A 108 11.05 5.29 9.09
CA ASP A 108 10.77 6.56 9.78
C ASP A 108 9.69 6.41 10.87
N ARG A 109 8.75 5.49 10.68
CA ARG A 109 7.68 5.21 11.65
C ARG A 109 8.01 4.08 12.63
N GLY A 110 9.24 3.60 12.63
CA GLY A 110 9.68 2.52 13.50
C GLY A 110 8.93 1.20 13.28
N ILE A 111 8.28 1.03 12.12
CA ILE A 111 7.72 -0.25 11.69
C ILE A 111 8.91 -1.21 11.48
N TRP A 112 9.99 -0.72 10.88
CA TRP A 112 11.25 -1.44 10.76
C TRP A 112 12.29 -0.85 11.75
N ARG A 113 12.87 -1.70 12.60
CA ARG A 113 14.07 -1.37 13.39
C ARG A 113 15.12 -2.46 13.14
N PRO A 114 16.28 -2.14 12.55
CA PRO A 114 17.35 -3.12 12.40
C PRO A 114 17.70 -3.69 13.77
N ARG A 115 17.79 -5.03 13.89
CA ARG A 115 18.38 -5.64 15.09
C ARG A 115 19.86 -5.23 15.13
N GLY A 116 20.19 -4.28 16.01
CA GLY A 116 21.54 -3.74 16.16
C GLY A 116 21.60 -2.49 17.06
N ASP A 117 20.52 -1.72 17.17
CA ASP A 117 20.45 -0.59 18.10
C ASP A 117 20.24 -1.08 19.54
N SER A 118 21.35 -1.25 20.25
CA SER A 118 21.46 -1.78 21.61
C SER A 118 20.85 -0.92 22.72
N ASN A 119 20.12 0.16 22.39
CA ASN A 119 19.79 1.21 23.38
C ASN A 119 18.30 1.52 23.58
N ALA A 120 17.37 0.70 23.10
CA ALA A 120 15.94 0.90 23.36
C ALA A 120 15.31 -0.34 23.99
N ARG A 121 14.94 -0.25 25.27
CA ARG A 121 14.12 -1.27 25.94
C ARG A 121 12.74 -1.33 25.27
N PRO A 122 12.12 -2.52 25.18
CA PRO A 122 10.72 -2.61 24.76
C PRO A 122 9.83 -1.96 25.82
N THR A 123 9.00 -1.01 25.43
CA THR A 123 7.86 -0.59 26.25
C THR A 123 6.78 -1.66 26.16
N ALA A 124 6.38 -2.15 27.34
CA ALA A 124 5.31 -3.14 27.54
C ALA A 124 3.95 -2.62 27.05
#